data_AF-A0A7C7ZIL5-F1
#
_entry.id   AF-A0A7C7ZIL5-F1
#
_cell.length_a   1.000
_cell.length_b   1.000
_cell.length_c   1.000
_cell.angle_alpha   90.00
_cell.angle_beta   90.00
_cell.angle_gamma   90.00
#
_symmetry.space_group_name_H-M   'P 1'
#
loop_
_entity.id
_entity.type
_entity.pdbx_description
1 polymer ?
#
loop_
_entity_poly.entity_id
_entity_poly.type
_entity_poly.pdbx_seq_one_letter_code
_entity_poly.pdbx_strand_id
1 'polypeptide(L)'
;MNDEGPANSNRVFSVEELRVASMRSVDAFAEALAHKDDARAGEFSKRLRYETLAMLRSYDGWEDDLIAWVARREEAATVEALRSQLNDRLKGQCPEPIAEEPESHLSEIARSVAAALDAGNRELALVQATKLHDDALNHHDRGMARVTGILSWIGNRYEATLLEEAMTESMAGDLLGDVSFREQAEALMHYTRVHLHPFELEEDDEKITFTCPVCPSGGRLLQNGQYADSNLGMELQGPRPFTYGRESLPVYCCHEPAIEIASIQKTGVPMFIVEPSDELGVKPCKTYLYKNSAGIPERFYTRLGLEKPSSKPS
;
A
#
# COMPACT_ATOMS: atom_id res chain seq x y z
N MET A 1 -27.92 18.50 -11.64
CA MET A 1 -27.59 19.82 -11.07
C MET A 1 -26.17 20.09 -11.46
N ASN A 2 -25.95 21.12 -12.28
CA ASN A 2 -24.63 21.49 -12.77
C ASN A 2 -23.87 22.13 -11.60
N ASP A 3 -22.82 21.47 -11.15
CA ASP A 3 -21.91 22.01 -10.15
C ASP A 3 -20.84 22.82 -10.90
N GLU A 4 -21.19 24.06 -11.22
CA GLU A 4 -20.22 25.07 -11.67
C GLU A 4 -19.38 25.50 -10.46
N GLY A 5 -18.34 24.72 -10.18
CA GLY A 5 -17.25 25.13 -9.29
C GLY A 5 -16.56 26.39 -9.84
N PRO A 6 -15.89 27.18 -8.98
CA PRO A 6 -15.32 28.47 -9.35
C PRO A 6 -14.31 28.32 -10.50
N ALA A 7 -14.40 29.23 -11.48
CA ALA A 7 -13.72 29.25 -12.76
C ALA A 7 -12.17 29.41 -12.71
N ASN A 8 -11.51 29.04 -11.60
CA ASN A 8 -10.08 29.24 -11.40
C ASN A 8 -9.43 28.08 -10.62
N SER A 9 -9.99 26.88 -10.73
CA SER A 9 -9.44 25.70 -10.07
C SER A 9 -8.44 24.98 -10.99
N ASN A 10 -7.18 24.84 -10.58
CA ASN A 10 -6.16 24.05 -11.29
C ASN A 10 -6.38 22.53 -11.09
N ARG A 11 -7.64 22.11 -10.93
CA ARG A 11 -8.02 20.73 -10.70
C ARG A 11 -7.81 19.89 -11.95
N VAL A 12 -7.18 18.76 -11.75
CA VAL A 12 -6.94 17.74 -12.76
C VAL A 12 -8.08 16.74 -12.78
N PHE A 13 -8.69 16.45 -11.62
CA PHE A 13 -9.76 15.49 -11.48
C PHE A 13 -11.09 16.14 -11.08
N SER A 14 -12.16 15.66 -11.68
CA SER A 14 -13.52 15.94 -11.23
C SER A 14 -13.79 15.31 -9.86
N VAL A 15 -14.80 15.84 -9.15
CA VAL A 15 -15.23 15.29 -7.86
C VAL A 15 -15.67 13.83 -7.99
N GLU A 16 -16.35 13.48 -9.08
CA GLU A 16 -16.79 12.10 -9.33
C GLU A 16 -15.62 11.17 -9.63
N GLU A 17 -14.60 11.62 -10.38
CA GLU A 17 -13.38 10.82 -10.60
C GLU A 17 -12.70 10.49 -9.27
N LEU A 18 -12.52 11.48 -8.39
CA LEU A 18 -11.92 11.26 -7.07
C LEU A 18 -12.77 10.33 -6.20
N ARG A 19 -14.10 10.51 -6.18
CA ARG A 19 -15.01 9.63 -5.44
C ARG A 19 -14.87 8.18 -5.90
N VAL A 20 -14.96 7.92 -7.21
CA VAL A 20 -14.88 6.56 -7.78
C VAL A 20 -13.48 5.96 -7.59
N ALA A 21 -12.43 6.79 -7.66
CA ALA A 21 -11.06 6.36 -7.43
C ALA A 21 -10.80 5.95 -5.98
N SER A 22 -11.53 6.52 -5.02
CA SER A 22 -11.32 6.29 -3.58
C SER A 22 -12.18 5.17 -2.99
N MET A 23 -13.16 4.68 -3.75
CA MET A 23 -13.99 3.52 -3.39
C MET A 23 -13.21 2.20 -3.49
N ARG A 24 -13.59 1.22 -2.65
CA ARG A 24 -13.24 -0.18 -2.91
C ARG A 24 -13.87 -0.62 -4.22
N SER A 25 -13.14 -1.40 -5.00
CA SER A 25 -13.63 -1.86 -6.31
C SER A 25 -14.88 -2.72 -6.20
N VAL A 26 -15.05 -3.48 -5.11
CA VAL A 26 -16.28 -4.25 -4.84
C VAL A 26 -17.48 -3.34 -4.53
N ASP A 27 -17.29 -2.20 -3.87
CA ASP A 27 -18.37 -1.24 -3.60
C ASP A 27 -18.79 -0.53 -4.88
N ALA A 28 -17.81 -0.11 -5.69
CA ALA A 28 -18.08 0.51 -6.99
C ALA A 28 -18.77 -0.46 -7.95
N PHE A 29 -18.38 -1.74 -7.91
CA PHE A 29 -19.07 -2.83 -8.60
C PHE A 29 -20.52 -2.98 -8.15
N ALA A 30 -20.76 -3.03 -6.84
CA ALA A 30 -22.10 -3.14 -6.26
C ALA A 30 -22.98 -1.93 -6.63
N GLU A 31 -22.43 -0.71 -6.57
CA GLU A 31 -23.11 0.52 -6.98
C GLU A 31 -23.51 0.46 -8.46
N ALA A 32 -22.63 0.00 -9.35
CA ALA A 32 -22.94 -0.17 -10.78
C ALA A 32 -24.07 -1.19 -11.01
N LEU A 33 -24.04 -2.33 -10.32
CA LEU A 33 -25.12 -3.33 -10.39
C LEU A 33 -26.46 -2.79 -9.90
N ALA A 34 -26.47 -2.00 -8.82
CA ALA A 34 -27.69 -1.37 -8.31
C ALA A 34 -28.34 -0.42 -9.33
N HIS A 35 -27.51 0.24 -10.15
CA HIS A 35 -27.96 1.10 -11.26
C HIS A 35 -28.25 0.33 -12.55
N LYS A 36 -28.10 -1.00 -12.56
CA LYS A 36 -28.24 -1.87 -13.76
C LYS A 36 -27.27 -1.48 -14.89
N ASP A 37 -26.09 -0.97 -14.53
CA ASP A 37 -25.02 -0.61 -15.45
C ASP A 37 -24.00 -1.76 -15.52
N ASP A 38 -24.33 -2.78 -16.31
CA ASP A 38 -23.50 -3.98 -16.44
C ASP A 38 -22.15 -3.68 -17.10
N ALA A 39 -22.08 -2.66 -17.96
CA ALA A 39 -20.83 -2.24 -18.58
C ALA A 39 -19.85 -1.70 -17.53
N ARG A 40 -20.32 -0.79 -16.69
CA ARG A 40 -19.52 -0.22 -15.59
C ARG A 40 -19.21 -1.25 -14.51
N ALA A 41 -20.13 -2.18 -14.23
CA ALA A 41 -19.83 -3.33 -13.37
C ALA A 41 -18.70 -4.19 -13.97
N GLY A 42 -18.71 -4.41 -15.29
CA GLY A 42 -17.62 -5.12 -15.98
C GLY A 42 -16.26 -4.42 -15.84
N GLU A 43 -16.21 -3.10 -15.85
CA GLU A 43 -14.98 -2.32 -15.60
C GLU A 43 -14.48 -2.49 -14.16
N PHE A 44 -15.37 -2.40 -13.16
CA PHE A 44 -14.99 -2.58 -11.76
C PHE A 44 -14.60 -4.03 -11.42
N SER A 45 -15.19 -5.02 -12.11
CA SER A 45 -14.74 -6.42 -12.02
C SER A 45 -13.29 -6.59 -12.51
N LYS A 46 -12.94 -5.97 -13.66
CA LYS A 46 -11.56 -5.96 -14.17
C LYS A 46 -10.60 -5.23 -13.23
N ARG A 47 -11.04 -4.08 -12.69
CA ARG A 47 -10.26 -3.30 -11.71
C ARG A 47 -9.98 -4.12 -10.45
N LEU A 48 -11.01 -4.75 -9.86
CA LEU A 48 -10.86 -5.61 -8.69
C LEU A 48 -9.88 -6.76 -8.96
N ARG A 49 -10.03 -7.47 -10.09
CA ARG A 49 -9.09 -8.52 -10.49
C ARG A 49 -7.65 -8.01 -10.59
N TYR A 50 -7.45 -6.86 -11.21
CA TYR A 50 -6.13 -6.27 -11.38
C TYR A 50 -5.51 -5.90 -10.04
N GLU A 51 -6.28 -5.27 -9.14
CA GLU A 51 -5.86 -4.92 -7.78
C GLU A 51 -5.50 -6.16 -6.96
N THR A 52 -6.31 -7.23 -7.02
CA THR A 52 -6.00 -8.50 -6.35
C THR A 52 -4.68 -9.10 -6.82
N LEU A 53 -4.46 -9.16 -8.13
CA LEU A 53 -3.23 -9.73 -8.68
C LEU A 53 -2.00 -8.85 -8.43
N ALA A 54 -2.17 -7.53 -8.43
CA ALA A 54 -1.11 -6.60 -8.07
C ALA A 54 -0.72 -6.75 -6.60
N MET A 55 -1.72 -6.80 -5.70
CA MET A 55 -1.51 -7.02 -4.27
C MET A 55 -0.72 -8.31 -4.00
N LEU A 56 -1.13 -9.44 -4.59
CA LEU A 56 -0.43 -10.72 -4.43
C LEU A 56 1.05 -10.61 -4.78
N ARG A 57 1.35 -10.13 -6.00
CA ARG A 57 2.72 -10.00 -6.49
C ARG A 57 3.55 -9.04 -5.64
N SER A 58 2.95 -7.96 -5.15
CA SER A 58 3.64 -6.99 -4.29
C SER A 58 4.07 -7.61 -2.96
N TYR A 59 3.20 -8.37 -2.29
CA TYR A 59 3.53 -8.97 -1.00
C TYR A 59 4.41 -10.22 -1.13
N ASP A 60 4.12 -11.10 -2.09
CA ASP A 60 4.95 -12.29 -2.35
C ASP A 60 6.37 -11.87 -2.76
N GLY A 61 6.48 -10.89 -3.67
CA GLY A 61 7.77 -10.36 -4.10
C GLY A 61 8.56 -9.70 -2.97
N TRP A 62 7.89 -8.89 -2.14
CA TRP A 62 8.57 -8.25 -1.01
C TRP A 62 9.04 -9.26 0.05
N GLU A 63 8.22 -10.27 0.36
CA GLU A 63 8.65 -11.36 1.22
C GLU A 63 9.86 -12.09 0.64
N ASP A 64 9.82 -12.45 -0.64
CA ASP A 64 10.91 -13.18 -1.30
C ASP A 64 12.21 -12.37 -1.31
N ASP A 65 12.15 -11.07 -1.58
CA ASP A 65 13.32 -10.18 -1.56
C ASP A 65 13.95 -10.11 -0.16
N LEU A 66 13.12 -9.98 0.89
CA LEU A 66 13.60 -9.96 2.26
C LEU A 66 14.18 -11.31 2.69
N ILE A 67 13.54 -12.43 2.33
CA ILE A 67 14.11 -13.76 2.62
C ILE A 67 15.41 -13.98 1.84
N ALA A 68 15.47 -13.57 0.57
CA ALA A 68 16.70 -13.63 -0.21
C ALA A 68 17.81 -12.78 0.43
N TRP A 69 17.47 -11.61 0.98
CA TRP A 69 18.42 -10.78 1.73
C TRP A 69 18.97 -11.50 2.96
N VAL A 70 18.12 -12.19 3.73
CA VAL A 70 18.52 -13.00 4.90
C VAL A 70 19.37 -14.20 4.45
N ALA A 71 18.97 -14.90 3.39
CA ALA A 71 19.66 -16.10 2.90
C ALA A 71 21.08 -15.82 2.38
N ARG A 72 21.39 -14.58 1.98
CA ARG A 72 22.77 -14.19 1.65
C ARG A 72 23.69 -14.07 2.87
N ARG A 73 23.12 -14.03 4.08
CA ARG A 73 23.84 -13.70 5.33
C ARG A 73 23.78 -14.81 6.37
N GLU A 74 22.79 -15.69 6.27
CA GLU A 74 22.52 -16.73 7.25
C GLU A 74 22.59 -18.12 6.63
N GLU A 75 22.86 -19.10 7.48
CA GLU A 75 22.80 -20.51 7.07
C GLU A 75 21.35 -20.91 6.73
N ALA A 76 21.21 -21.87 5.80
CA ALA A 76 19.91 -22.35 5.34
C ALA A 76 19.00 -22.81 6.49
N ALA A 77 19.56 -23.39 7.55
CA ALA A 77 18.80 -23.81 8.73
C ALA A 77 18.15 -22.63 9.48
N THR A 78 18.82 -21.46 9.53
CA THR A 78 18.28 -20.24 10.13
C THR A 78 17.14 -19.67 9.28
N VAL A 79 17.29 -19.68 7.96
CA VAL A 79 16.25 -19.23 7.02
C VAL A 79 15.00 -20.11 7.14
N GLU A 80 15.18 -21.43 7.22
CA GLU A 80 14.07 -22.37 7.40
C GLU A 80 13.39 -22.19 8.76
N ALA A 81 14.17 -21.98 9.82
CA ALA A 81 13.63 -21.68 11.15
C ALA A 81 12.81 -20.39 11.16
N LEU A 82 13.26 -19.33 10.47
CA LEU A 82 12.51 -18.09 10.30
C LEU A 82 11.16 -18.35 9.59
N ARG A 83 11.17 -19.04 8.45
CA ARG A 83 9.94 -19.37 7.70
C ARG A 83 8.96 -20.17 8.56
N SER A 84 9.45 -21.17 9.30
CA SER A 84 8.65 -22.00 10.19
C SER A 84 8.04 -21.18 11.34
N GLN A 85 8.83 -20.33 12.01
CA GLN A 85 8.35 -19.46 13.08
C GLN A 85 7.27 -18.48 12.59
N LEU A 86 7.43 -17.89 11.41
CA LEU A 86 6.42 -17.00 10.83
C LEU A 86 5.11 -17.75 10.58
N ASN A 87 5.18 -18.97 10.01
CA ASN A 87 4.00 -19.79 9.78
C ASN A 87 3.26 -20.10 11.09
N ASP A 88 3.96 -20.49 12.14
CA ASP A 88 3.34 -20.85 13.41
C ASP A 88 2.71 -19.65 14.12
N ARG A 89 3.38 -18.49 14.10
CA ARG A 89 2.86 -17.26 14.72
C ARG A 89 1.60 -16.73 14.00
N LEU A 90 1.51 -16.93 12.69
CA LEU A 90 0.40 -16.42 11.88
C LEU A 90 -0.84 -17.32 11.89
N LYS A 91 -0.70 -18.62 12.17
CA LYS A 91 -1.85 -19.54 12.35
C LYS A 91 -2.86 -19.03 13.37
N GLY A 92 -2.41 -18.31 14.41
CA GLY A 92 -3.28 -17.73 15.43
C GLY A 92 -3.87 -16.35 15.11
N GLN A 93 -3.41 -15.68 14.05
CA GLN A 93 -3.75 -14.28 13.74
C GLN A 93 -4.60 -14.14 12.46
N CYS A 94 -4.37 -15.01 11.47
CA CYS A 94 -5.20 -15.14 10.28
C CYS A 94 -5.82 -16.55 10.31
N PRO A 95 -6.98 -16.74 10.98
CA PRO A 95 -7.53 -18.06 11.24
C PRO A 95 -7.99 -18.78 9.98
N GLU A 96 -8.33 -18.03 8.93
CA GLU A 96 -8.70 -18.59 7.64
C GLU A 96 -7.45 -19.07 6.90
N PRO A 97 -7.40 -20.36 6.50
CA PRO A 97 -6.26 -20.88 5.75
C PRO A 97 -6.14 -20.17 4.41
N ILE A 98 -4.91 -19.76 4.05
CA ILE A 98 -4.64 -19.35 2.66
C ILE A 98 -4.63 -20.61 1.80
N ALA A 99 -5.23 -20.51 0.61
CA ALA A 99 -5.12 -21.55 -0.41
C ALA A 99 -3.65 -21.89 -0.69
N GLU A 100 -3.34 -23.16 -0.96
CA GLU A 100 -1.97 -23.58 -1.30
C GLU A 100 -1.44 -22.84 -2.54
N GLU A 101 -2.32 -22.53 -3.50
CA GLU A 101 -2.04 -21.72 -4.69
C GLU A 101 -2.94 -20.47 -4.70
N PRO A 102 -2.57 -19.38 -4.00
CA PRO A 102 -3.43 -18.22 -3.83
C PRO A 102 -3.73 -17.49 -5.15
N GLU A 103 -2.76 -17.38 -6.06
CA GLU A 103 -2.97 -16.74 -7.37
C GLU A 103 -3.98 -17.52 -8.23
N SER A 104 -3.85 -18.85 -8.31
CA SER A 104 -4.78 -19.74 -9.03
C SER A 104 -6.20 -19.59 -8.47
N HIS A 105 -6.34 -19.69 -7.14
CA HIS A 105 -7.62 -19.58 -6.43
C HIS A 105 -8.31 -18.24 -6.66
N LEU A 106 -7.59 -17.13 -6.45
CA LEU A 106 -8.15 -15.78 -6.63
C LEU A 106 -8.47 -15.48 -8.10
N SER A 107 -7.67 -16.01 -9.04
CA SER A 107 -7.94 -15.91 -10.48
C SER A 107 -9.19 -16.69 -10.90
N GLU A 108 -9.47 -17.83 -10.26
CA GLU A 108 -10.70 -18.59 -10.47
C GLU A 108 -11.94 -17.83 -10.00
N ILE A 109 -11.90 -17.24 -8.82
CA ILE A 109 -13.01 -16.41 -8.32
C ILE A 109 -13.19 -15.19 -9.23
N ALA A 110 -12.11 -14.51 -9.64
CA ALA A 110 -12.22 -13.38 -10.57
C ALA A 110 -12.87 -13.75 -11.92
N ARG A 111 -12.59 -14.95 -12.44
CA ARG A 111 -13.26 -15.48 -13.64
C ARG A 111 -14.74 -15.79 -13.37
N SER A 112 -15.09 -16.29 -12.19
CA SER A 112 -16.48 -16.58 -11.82
C SER A 112 -17.34 -15.30 -11.72
N VAL A 113 -16.76 -14.18 -11.27
CA VAL A 113 -17.42 -12.85 -11.28
C VAL A 113 -17.81 -12.46 -12.71
N ALA A 114 -16.84 -12.50 -13.63
CA ALA A 114 -17.09 -12.13 -15.03
C ALA A 114 -18.12 -13.05 -15.69
N ALA A 115 -18.01 -14.37 -15.48
CA ALA A 115 -18.95 -15.34 -16.04
C ALA A 115 -20.39 -15.14 -15.52
N ALA A 116 -20.55 -14.81 -14.23
CA ALA A 116 -21.86 -14.52 -13.65
C ALA A 116 -22.48 -13.24 -14.24
N LEU A 117 -21.65 -12.20 -14.48
CA LEU A 117 -22.10 -10.97 -15.12
C LEU A 117 -22.51 -11.20 -16.58
N ASP A 118 -21.72 -11.95 -17.35
CA ASP A 118 -22.03 -12.32 -18.75
C ASP A 118 -23.32 -13.14 -18.86
N ALA A 119 -23.63 -13.97 -17.85
CA ALA A 119 -24.88 -14.72 -17.75
C ALA A 119 -26.08 -13.88 -17.28
N GLY A 120 -25.89 -12.59 -16.98
CA GLY A 120 -26.92 -11.70 -16.43
C GLY A 120 -27.28 -11.99 -14.97
N ASN A 121 -26.53 -12.84 -14.28
CA ASN A 121 -26.76 -13.21 -12.88
C ASN A 121 -26.05 -12.22 -11.93
N ARG A 122 -26.64 -11.04 -11.76
CA ARG A 122 -26.09 -9.95 -10.95
C ARG A 122 -25.88 -10.31 -9.48
N GLU A 123 -26.79 -11.10 -8.90
CA GLU A 123 -26.69 -11.54 -7.51
C GLU A 123 -25.47 -12.44 -7.32
N LEU A 124 -25.31 -13.45 -8.18
CA LEU A 124 -24.12 -14.31 -8.14
C LEU A 124 -22.84 -13.52 -8.39
N ALA A 125 -22.85 -12.58 -9.34
CA ALA A 125 -21.69 -11.76 -9.62
C ALA A 125 -21.25 -10.93 -8.41
N LEU A 126 -22.20 -10.34 -7.66
CA LEU A 126 -21.92 -9.62 -6.42
C LEU A 126 -21.38 -10.55 -5.33
N VAL A 127 -21.98 -11.73 -5.13
CA VAL A 127 -21.49 -12.72 -4.15
C VAL A 127 -20.04 -13.12 -4.44
N GLN A 128 -19.71 -13.38 -5.71
CA GLN A 128 -18.34 -13.76 -6.10
C GLN A 128 -17.36 -12.57 -5.98
N ALA A 129 -17.80 -11.35 -6.27
CA ALA A 129 -16.95 -10.16 -6.15
C ALA A 129 -16.62 -9.85 -4.68
N THR A 130 -17.60 -9.99 -3.78
CA THR A 130 -17.38 -9.89 -2.33
C THR A 130 -16.44 -10.98 -1.84
N LYS A 131 -16.65 -12.23 -2.28
CA LYS A 131 -15.72 -13.31 -1.94
C LYS A 131 -14.29 -13.04 -2.42
N LEU A 132 -14.12 -12.57 -3.65
CA LEU A 132 -12.80 -12.23 -4.18
C LEU A 132 -12.11 -11.16 -3.34
N HIS A 133 -12.85 -10.11 -2.98
CA HIS A 133 -12.36 -9.04 -2.11
C HIS A 133 -11.93 -9.58 -0.74
N ASP A 134 -12.77 -10.38 -0.09
CA ASP A 134 -12.53 -10.86 1.27
C ASP A 134 -11.36 -11.86 1.32
N ASP A 135 -11.29 -12.79 0.36
CA ASP A 135 -10.17 -13.73 0.23
C ASP A 135 -8.86 -12.97 -0.07
N ALA A 136 -8.91 -11.95 -0.94
CA ALA A 136 -7.75 -11.10 -1.24
C ALA A 136 -7.32 -10.27 -0.03
N LEU A 137 -8.27 -9.74 0.75
CA LEU A 137 -7.98 -8.98 1.96
C LEU A 137 -7.31 -9.83 3.05
N ASN A 138 -7.76 -11.08 3.20
CA ASN A 138 -7.11 -12.02 4.11
C ASN A 138 -5.66 -12.31 3.69
N HIS A 139 -5.43 -12.50 2.38
CA HIS A 139 -4.08 -12.69 1.87
C HIS A 139 -3.21 -11.44 2.09
N HIS A 140 -3.74 -10.26 1.77
CA HIS A 140 -3.07 -8.97 2.01
C HIS A 140 -2.59 -8.84 3.46
N ASP A 141 -3.49 -9.06 4.43
CA ASP A 141 -3.17 -8.87 5.86
C ASP A 141 -2.12 -9.85 6.36
N ARG A 142 -2.18 -11.09 5.86
CA ARG A 142 -1.15 -12.07 6.12
C ARG A 142 0.18 -11.66 5.50
N GLY A 143 0.20 -11.16 4.26
CA GLY A 143 1.40 -10.64 3.59
C GLY A 143 2.06 -9.52 4.42
N MET A 144 1.27 -8.53 4.86
CA MET A 144 1.76 -7.47 5.74
C MET A 144 2.38 -8.02 7.04
N ALA A 145 1.71 -8.98 7.67
CA ALA A 145 2.18 -9.58 8.92
C ALA A 145 3.48 -10.38 8.70
N ARG A 146 3.61 -11.11 7.59
CA ARG A 146 4.83 -11.85 7.22
C ARG A 146 6.01 -10.92 7.02
N VAL A 147 5.85 -9.89 6.18
CA VAL A 147 6.86 -8.87 5.94
C VAL A 147 7.27 -8.20 7.26
N THR A 148 6.30 -7.83 8.10
CA THR A 148 6.58 -7.27 9.43
C THR A 148 7.40 -8.21 10.28
N GLY A 149 7.05 -9.50 10.33
CA GLY A 149 7.79 -10.50 11.09
C GLY A 149 9.23 -10.67 10.61
N ILE A 150 9.48 -10.62 9.29
CA ILE A 150 10.83 -10.70 8.72
C ILE A 150 11.63 -9.46 9.07
N LEU A 151 11.07 -8.26 8.89
CA LEU A 151 11.72 -7.00 9.24
C LEU A 151 12.04 -6.94 10.74
N SER A 152 11.12 -7.38 11.59
CA SER A 152 11.37 -7.50 13.03
C SER A 152 12.47 -8.50 13.36
N TRP A 153 12.52 -9.62 12.65
CA TRP A 153 13.59 -10.59 12.84
C TRP A 153 14.96 -9.98 12.45
N ILE A 154 15.03 -9.28 11.32
CA ILE A 154 16.23 -8.56 10.86
C ILE A 154 16.65 -7.52 11.90
N GLY A 155 15.73 -6.64 12.32
CA GLY A 155 16.04 -5.54 13.23
C GLY A 155 16.36 -5.97 14.67
N ASN A 156 15.91 -7.13 15.13
CA ASN A 156 16.29 -7.69 16.43
C ASN A 156 17.66 -8.39 16.39
N ARG A 157 18.09 -8.86 15.22
CA ARG A 157 19.32 -9.64 15.06
C ARG A 157 20.51 -8.78 14.63
N TYR A 158 20.25 -7.78 13.80
CA TYR A 158 21.26 -6.92 13.24
C TYR A 158 21.13 -5.49 13.75
N GLU A 159 22.18 -4.70 13.53
CA GLU A 159 22.11 -3.27 13.76
C GLU A 159 21.11 -2.63 12.80
N ALA A 160 20.53 -1.50 13.21
CA ALA A 160 19.51 -0.80 12.45
C ALA A 160 19.96 -0.44 11.02
N THR A 161 21.25 -0.17 10.80
CA THR A 161 21.81 0.11 9.47
C THR A 161 21.60 -1.03 8.48
N LEU A 162 21.65 -2.30 8.93
CA LEU A 162 21.39 -3.45 8.07
C LEU A 162 19.90 -3.68 7.81
N LEU A 163 19.03 -3.30 8.76
CA LEU A 163 17.59 -3.26 8.52
C LEU A 163 17.25 -2.19 7.47
N GLU A 164 17.86 -1.00 7.60
CA GLU A 164 17.72 0.11 6.64
C GLU A 164 18.21 -0.32 5.24
N GLU A 165 19.31 -1.07 5.15
CA GLU A 165 19.79 -1.67 3.91
C GLU A 165 18.79 -2.68 3.32
N ALA A 166 18.34 -3.66 4.10
CA ALA A 166 17.38 -4.68 3.65
C ALA A 166 16.09 -4.04 3.11
N MET A 167 15.63 -2.99 3.79
CA MET A 167 14.45 -2.24 3.41
C MET A 167 14.68 -1.40 2.15
N THR A 168 15.83 -0.76 2.03
CA THR A 168 16.20 -0.02 0.81
C THR A 168 16.28 -0.94 -0.39
N GLU A 169 16.93 -2.11 -0.26
CA GLU A 169 17.07 -3.07 -1.36
C GLU A 169 15.72 -3.63 -1.80
N SER A 170 14.86 -4.03 -0.85
CA SER A 170 13.53 -4.57 -1.16
C SER A 170 12.54 -3.53 -1.69
N MET A 171 12.72 -2.26 -1.33
CA MET A 171 11.88 -1.15 -1.81
C MET A 171 12.49 -0.41 -3.02
N ALA A 172 13.59 -0.90 -3.59
CA ALA A 172 14.34 -0.24 -4.67
C ALA A 172 13.63 -0.23 -6.04
N GLY A 173 12.32 -0.47 -6.08
CA GLY A 173 11.52 -0.60 -7.29
C GLY A 173 11.65 0.56 -8.28
N ASP A 174 11.23 0.27 -9.51
CA ASP A 174 11.23 1.25 -10.59
C ASP A 174 10.26 2.39 -10.25
N LEU A 175 10.79 3.61 -10.36
CA LEU A 175 9.98 4.81 -10.25
C LEU A 175 9.20 4.99 -11.55
N LEU A 176 8.04 5.62 -11.46
CA LEU A 176 7.41 6.16 -12.65
C LEU A 176 8.41 7.12 -13.31
N GLY A 177 8.65 6.94 -14.61
CA GLY A 177 9.55 7.78 -15.39
C GLY A 177 9.00 9.21 -15.54
N ASP A 178 9.35 9.88 -16.64
CA ASP A 178 8.78 11.20 -16.93
C ASP A 178 7.33 11.06 -17.42
N VAL A 179 6.39 11.04 -16.47
CA VAL A 179 4.94 10.94 -16.69
C VAL A 179 4.24 12.23 -16.29
N SER A 180 3.03 12.44 -16.80
CA SER A 180 2.20 13.56 -16.38
C SER A 180 1.75 13.43 -14.92
N PHE A 181 1.38 14.54 -14.29
CA PHE A 181 0.80 14.52 -12.94
C PHE A 181 -0.43 13.62 -12.84
N ARG A 182 -1.28 13.60 -13.87
CA ARG A 182 -2.47 12.73 -13.90
C ARG A 182 -2.06 11.26 -13.85
N GLU A 183 -1.11 10.85 -14.67
CA GLU A 183 -0.61 9.45 -14.68
C GLU A 183 0.04 9.08 -13.34
N GLN A 184 0.82 9.99 -12.74
CA GLN A 184 1.40 9.78 -11.40
C GLN A 184 0.31 9.63 -10.32
N ALA A 185 -0.72 10.47 -10.37
CA ALA A 185 -1.85 10.41 -9.45
C ALA A 185 -2.66 9.14 -9.61
N GLU A 186 -2.98 8.73 -10.84
CA GLU A 186 -3.72 7.49 -11.13
C GLU A 186 -2.92 6.25 -10.69
N ALA A 187 -1.60 6.26 -10.88
CA ALA A 187 -0.72 5.21 -10.39
C ALA A 187 -0.70 5.14 -8.85
N LEU A 188 -0.63 6.29 -8.16
CA LEU A 188 -0.68 6.33 -6.68
C LEU A 188 -2.07 5.92 -6.14
N MET A 189 -3.16 6.28 -6.84
CA MET A 189 -4.49 5.80 -6.52
C MET A 189 -4.61 4.28 -6.71
N HIS A 190 -4.04 3.73 -7.78
CA HIS A 190 -3.97 2.28 -7.95
C HIS A 190 -3.16 1.61 -6.84
N TYR A 191 -1.96 2.12 -6.54
CA TYR A 191 -1.12 1.66 -5.45
C TYR A 191 -1.86 1.69 -4.10
N THR A 192 -2.61 2.77 -3.82
CA THR A 192 -3.40 2.85 -2.58
C THR A 192 -4.53 1.81 -2.54
N ARG A 193 -5.17 1.54 -3.70
CA ARG A 193 -6.27 0.56 -3.79
C ARG A 193 -5.85 -0.89 -3.65
N VAL A 194 -4.59 -1.24 -3.91
CA VAL A 194 -4.13 -2.63 -3.69
C VAL A 194 -4.18 -3.04 -2.21
N HIS A 195 -4.39 -2.08 -1.31
CA HIS A 195 -4.65 -2.32 0.11
C HIS A 195 -6.11 -2.63 0.46
N LEU A 196 -6.99 -2.61 -0.55
CA LEU A 196 -8.37 -3.12 -0.51
C LEU A 196 -9.29 -2.45 0.51
N HIS A 197 -8.91 -1.29 1.02
CA HIS A 197 -9.76 -0.42 1.84
C HIS A 197 -10.11 0.86 1.09
N PRO A 198 -11.25 1.50 1.44
CA PRO A 198 -11.55 2.80 0.89
C PRO A 198 -10.57 3.84 1.47
N PHE A 199 -10.40 4.93 0.74
CA PHE A 199 -9.69 6.11 1.20
C PHE A 199 -10.44 7.35 0.76
N GLU A 200 -9.95 8.50 1.20
CA GLU A 200 -10.47 9.81 0.85
C GLU A 200 -9.44 10.54 -0.01
N LEU A 201 -9.94 11.25 -1.02
CA LEU A 201 -9.13 12.05 -1.94
C LEU A 201 -9.63 13.49 -1.91
N GLU A 202 -8.72 14.42 -1.62
CA GLU A 202 -8.96 15.85 -1.74
C GLU A 202 -7.93 16.44 -2.71
N GLU A 203 -8.39 17.19 -3.70
CA GLU A 203 -7.53 17.94 -4.62
C GLU A 203 -7.70 19.44 -4.39
N ASP A 204 -6.59 20.10 -4.03
CA ASP A 204 -6.47 21.56 -3.96
C ASP A 204 -5.60 22.07 -5.13
N ASP A 205 -5.26 23.37 -5.15
CA ASP A 205 -4.47 23.96 -6.23
C ASP A 205 -3.00 23.50 -6.24
N GLU A 206 -2.49 22.92 -5.15
CA GLU A 206 -1.10 22.50 -4.97
C GLU A 206 -0.90 21.00 -5.15
N LYS A 207 -1.84 20.17 -4.69
CA LYS A 207 -1.63 18.73 -4.46
C LYS A 207 -2.94 17.94 -4.40
N ILE A 208 -2.77 16.61 -4.43
CA ILE A 208 -3.78 15.65 -4.00
C ILE A 208 -3.37 15.12 -2.62
N THR A 209 -4.32 15.11 -1.69
CA THR A 209 -4.19 14.50 -0.37
C THR A 209 -4.98 13.20 -0.33
N PHE A 210 -4.29 12.13 0.02
CA PHE A 210 -4.87 10.82 0.33
C PHE A 210 -4.97 10.71 1.84
N THR A 211 -6.16 10.39 2.33
CA THR A 211 -6.39 10.07 3.74
C THR A 211 -6.99 8.67 3.84
N CYS A 212 -6.31 7.75 4.51
CA CYS A 212 -6.76 6.37 4.64
C CYS A 212 -7.26 6.12 6.07
N PRO A 213 -8.59 6.07 6.31
CA PRO A 213 -9.15 5.81 7.64
C PRO A 213 -8.60 4.52 8.25
N VAL A 214 -8.44 3.49 7.41
CA VAL A 214 -7.64 2.30 7.72
C VAL A 214 -6.28 2.50 7.07
N CYS A 215 -5.24 2.65 7.88
CA CYS A 215 -3.89 2.86 7.37
C CYS A 215 -3.43 1.67 6.52
N PRO A 216 -2.95 1.85 5.28
CA PRO A 216 -2.45 0.76 4.44
C PRO A 216 -1.10 0.18 4.92
N SER A 217 -0.53 0.77 5.97
CA SER A 217 0.79 0.49 6.51
C SER A 217 0.69 0.01 7.97
N GLY A 218 1.67 0.35 8.81
CA GLY A 218 1.75 -0.17 10.19
C GLY A 218 0.57 0.22 11.08
N GLY A 219 -0.19 1.26 10.75
CA GLY A 219 -1.39 1.64 11.52
C GLY A 219 -2.45 0.53 11.58
N ARG A 220 -2.67 -0.21 10.49
CA ARG A 220 -3.59 -1.37 10.50
C ARG A 220 -3.06 -2.52 11.34
N LEU A 221 -1.76 -2.76 11.30
CA LEU A 221 -1.12 -3.79 12.12
C LEU A 221 -1.19 -3.47 13.61
N LEU A 222 -1.07 -2.18 13.97
CA LEU A 222 -1.30 -1.69 15.33
C LEU A 222 -2.76 -1.91 15.77
N GLN A 223 -3.73 -1.54 14.93
CA GLN A 223 -5.17 -1.77 15.21
C GLN A 223 -5.50 -3.24 15.40
N ASN A 224 -4.83 -4.12 14.66
CA ASN A 224 -4.98 -5.58 14.75
C ASN A 224 -4.14 -6.21 15.87
N GLY A 225 -3.49 -5.42 16.73
CA GLY A 225 -2.74 -5.91 17.88
C GLY A 225 -1.40 -6.59 17.55
N GLN A 226 -0.88 -6.45 16.33
CA GLN A 226 0.32 -7.21 15.90
C GLN A 226 1.64 -6.77 16.57
N TYR A 227 1.66 -5.57 17.13
CA TYR A 227 2.80 -5.06 17.90
C TYR A 227 2.65 -5.31 19.41
N ALA A 228 1.42 -5.43 19.91
CA ALA A 228 1.13 -5.63 21.33
C ALA A 228 0.97 -7.11 21.69
N ASP A 229 0.05 -7.82 21.02
CA ASP A 229 -0.44 -9.13 21.44
C ASP A 229 0.36 -10.29 20.83
N SER A 230 0.85 -10.12 19.59
CA SER A 230 1.56 -11.20 18.90
C SER A 230 3.08 -11.11 18.96
N ASN A 231 3.62 -10.00 19.49
CA ASN A 231 5.04 -9.65 19.51
C ASN A 231 5.71 -9.71 18.12
N LEU A 232 4.92 -9.66 17.04
CA LEU A 232 5.37 -9.91 15.66
C LEU A 232 6.09 -8.69 15.09
N GLY A 233 5.57 -7.50 15.41
CA GLY A 233 6.20 -6.23 15.10
C GLY A 233 7.15 -5.76 16.20
N MET A 234 8.37 -5.39 15.83
CA MET A 234 9.22 -4.54 16.64
C MET A 234 9.02 -3.08 16.25
N GLU A 235 9.31 -2.15 17.16
CA GLU A 235 9.45 -0.75 16.81
C GLU A 235 10.93 -0.38 16.67
N LEU A 236 11.27 0.32 15.59
CA LEU A 236 12.60 0.87 15.38
C LEU A 236 12.79 2.09 16.28
N GLN A 237 13.79 2.02 17.16
CA GLN A 237 14.07 3.05 18.18
C GLN A 237 15.03 4.13 17.67
N GLY A 238 14.81 5.35 18.18
CA GLY A 238 15.69 6.51 18.07
C GLY A 238 15.47 7.35 16.81
N PRO A 239 15.61 8.68 16.94
CA PRO A 239 15.39 9.63 15.84
C PRO A 239 16.44 9.44 14.73
N ARG A 240 15.95 9.20 13.52
CA ARG A 240 16.75 9.00 12.30
C ARG A 240 15.89 9.23 11.04
N PRO A 241 16.49 9.34 9.84
CA PRO A 241 15.73 9.44 8.59
C PRO A 241 14.64 8.35 8.44
N PHE A 242 14.98 7.09 8.72
CA PHE A 242 14.05 5.94 8.62
C PHE A 242 12.93 5.92 9.68
N THR A 243 12.98 6.78 10.69
CA THR A 243 11.87 6.97 11.65
C THR A 243 11.16 8.32 11.46
N TYR A 244 11.45 9.03 10.37
CA TYR A 244 11.05 10.44 10.19
C TYR A 244 11.48 11.34 11.36
N GLY A 245 12.59 11.01 12.03
CA GLY A 245 13.07 11.73 13.21
C GLY A 245 12.28 11.46 14.50
N ARG A 246 11.43 10.43 14.53
CA ARG A 246 10.67 10.04 15.74
C ARG A 246 11.49 9.16 16.66
N GLU A 247 11.18 9.22 17.96
CA GLU A 247 11.80 8.37 18.99
C GLU A 247 11.52 6.88 18.79
N SER A 248 10.38 6.54 18.19
CA SER A 248 10.01 5.18 17.85
C SER A 248 9.10 5.18 16.63
N LEU A 249 9.24 4.16 15.77
CA LEU A 249 8.33 3.93 14.64
C LEU A 249 8.10 2.42 14.45
N PRO A 250 6.87 1.94 14.21
CA PRO A 250 6.62 0.56 13.82
C PRO A 250 7.52 0.15 12.65
N VAL A 251 8.22 -0.98 12.74
CA VAL A 251 9.23 -1.36 11.73
C VAL A 251 8.62 -1.43 10.33
N TYR A 252 7.35 -1.85 10.23
CA TYR A 252 6.67 -1.91 8.95
C TYR A 252 6.51 -0.51 8.32
N CYS A 253 6.23 0.54 9.12
CA CYS A 253 6.12 1.91 8.61
C CYS A 253 7.45 2.46 8.05
N CYS A 254 8.59 1.85 8.38
CA CYS A 254 9.90 2.33 7.91
C CYS A 254 10.07 2.18 6.37
N HIS A 255 9.19 1.45 5.69
CA HIS A 255 9.25 1.32 4.23
C HIS A 255 8.89 2.65 3.53
N GLU A 256 8.06 3.47 4.17
CA GLU A 256 7.63 4.77 3.66
C GLU A 256 8.83 5.74 3.51
N PRO A 257 9.66 5.99 4.55
CA PRO A 257 10.85 6.82 4.38
C PRO A 257 11.88 6.16 3.46
N ALA A 258 11.97 4.82 3.41
CA ALA A 258 12.86 4.14 2.47
C ALA A 258 12.49 4.45 0.99
N ILE A 259 11.20 4.40 0.65
CA ILE A 259 10.70 4.76 -0.70
C ILE A 259 10.91 6.25 -0.97
N GLU A 260 10.63 7.13 -0.01
CA GLU A 260 10.87 8.57 -0.17
C GLU A 260 12.36 8.89 -0.40
N ILE A 261 13.26 8.31 0.39
CA ILE A 261 14.70 8.48 0.24
C ILE A 261 15.15 7.97 -1.13
N ALA A 262 14.76 6.75 -1.51
CA ALA A 262 15.14 6.16 -2.79
C ALA A 262 14.64 7.00 -3.97
N SER A 263 13.41 7.52 -3.89
CA SER A 263 12.86 8.37 -4.95
C SER A 263 13.56 9.72 -5.07
N ILE A 264 13.86 10.38 -3.94
CA ILE A 264 14.62 11.64 -3.92
C ILE A 264 16.05 11.42 -4.43
N GLN A 265 16.72 10.35 -4.03
CA GLN A 265 18.09 10.07 -4.49
C GLN A 265 18.16 9.80 -6.00
N LYS A 266 17.16 9.10 -6.55
CA LYS A 266 17.10 8.78 -7.98
C LYS A 266 16.64 9.95 -8.85
N THR A 267 15.74 10.81 -8.38
CA THR A 267 15.03 11.81 -9.23
C THR A 267 15.09 13.25 -8.71
N GLY A 268 15.63 13.47 -7.52
CA GLY A 268 15.60 14.74 -6.79
C GLY A 268 14.25 15.06 -6.14
N VAL A 269 13.19 14.29 -6.40
CA VAL A 269 11.84 14.57 -5.87
C VAL A 269 11.24 13.31 -5.27
N PRO A 270 10.46 13.41 -4.18
CA PRO A 270 9.78 12.24 -3.64
C PRO A 270 8.68 11.78 -4.61
N MET A 271 8.51 10.45 -4.78
CA MET A 271 7.42 9.90 -5.60
C MET A 271 6.05 10.28 -5.02
N PHE A 272 5.93 10.20 -3.70
CA PHE A 272 4.83 10.67 -2.87
C PHE A 272 5.41 10.97 -1.49
N ILE A 273 4.68 11.72 -0.66
CA ILE A 273 5.14 12.11 0.67
C ILE A 273 4.18 11.53 1.69
N VAL A 274 4.67 10.77 2.66
CA VAL A 274 3.85 10.35 3.79
C VAL A 274 4.06 11.31 4.96
N GLU A 275 2.98 11.80 5.54
CA GLU A 275 2.95 12.51 6.81
C GLU A 275 2.31 11.59 7.85
N PRO A 276 3.13 10.88 8.66
CA PRO A 276 2.62 10.02 9.72
C PRO A 276 1.79 10.81 10.72
N SER A 277 0.74 10.19 11.24
CA SER A 277 -0.03 10.81 12.32
C SER A 277 0.76 10.85 13.63
N ASP A 278 0.41 11.82 14.49
CA ASP A 278 0.92 11.91 15.86
C ASP A 278 0.51 10.69 16.70
N GLU A 279 -0.65 10.09 16.41
CA GLU A 279 -1.19 8.90 17.05
C GLU A 279 -1.40 7.75 16.03
N LEU A 280 -0.33 7.01 15.73
CA LEU A 280 -0.37 5.90 14.76
C LEU A 280 -1.39 4.82 15.15
N GLY A 281 -2.13 4.31 14.17
CA GLY A 281 -3.20 3.33 14.39
C GLY A 281 -4.48 3.93 14.99
N VAL A 282 -4.48 5.19 15.41
CA VAL A 282 -5.67 5.89 15.91
C VAL A 282 -6.14 6.95 14.91
N LYS A 283 -5.22 7.84 14.51
CA LYS A 283 -5.47 8.87 13.48
C LYS A 283 -4.85 8.45 12.15
N PRO A 284 -5.49 8.80 11.02
CA PRO A 284 -4.96 8.45 9.70
C PRO A 284 -3.68 9.22 9.41
N CYS A 285 -2.71 8.56 8.79
CA CYS A 285 -1.61 9.22 8.10
C CYS A 285 -2.16 9.90 6.84
N LYS A 286 -1.43 10.92 6.36
CA LYS A 286 -1.74 11.57 5.09
C LYS A 286 -0.66 11.26 4.06
N THR A 287 -1.05 11.04 2.82
CA THR A 287 -0.11 10.98 1.70
C THR A 287 -0.36 12.14 0.76
N TYR A 288 0.69 12.84 0.36
CA TYR A 288 0.62 13.98 -0.53
C TYR A 288 1.28 13.69 -1.87
N LEU A 289 0.62 14.12 -2.93
CA LEU A 289 1.19 14.19 -4.27
C LEU A 289 1.09 15.63 -4.78
N TYR A 290 2.23 16.32 -4.84
CA TYR A 290 2.31 17.71 -5.28
C TYR A 290 2.31 17.82 -6.81
N LYS A 291 1.52 18.77 -7.35
CA LYS A 291 1.47 19.09 -8.78
C LYS A 291 2.78 19.69 -9.30
N ASN A 292 3.47 20.44 -8.43
CA ASN A 292 4.74 21.06 -8.72
C ASN A 292 5.76 20.69 -7.63
N SER A 293 6.85 20.03 -8.02
CA SER A 293 7.90 19.61 -7.09
C SER A 293 8.60 20.80 -6.39
N ALA A 294 8.67 21.97 -7.03
CA ALA A 294 9.20 23.17 -6.39
C ALA A 294 8.33 23.65 -5.22
N GLY A 295 7.03 23.32 -5.23
CA GLY A 295 6.08 23.61 -4.15
C GLY A 295 6.22 22.71 -2.92
N ILE A 296 6.98 21.60 -3.01
CA ILE A 296 7.16 20.68 -1.89
C ILE A 296 7.94 21.39 -0.76
N PRO A 297 7.41 21.47 0.47
CA PRO A 297 8.11 22.06 1.60
C PRO A 297 9.48 21.42 1.89
N GLU A 298 10.48 22.24 2.22
CA GLU A 298 11.85 21.79 2.51
C GLU A 298 11.91 20.77 3.67
N ARG A 299 11.01 20.88 4.65
CA ARG A 299 10.91 19.94 5.79
C ARG A 299 10.77 18.47 5.39
N PHE A 300 10.20 18.18 4.22
CA PHE A 300 10.02 16.80 3.76
C PHE A 300 11.33 16.17 3.27
N TYR A 301 12.31 16.99 2.87
CA TYR A 301 13.66 16.54 2.54
C TYR A 301 14.53 16.46 3.79
N THR A 302 14.53 17.52 4.60
CA THR A 302 15.45 17.62 5.75
C THR A 302 15.13 16.62 6.86
N ARG A 303 13.87 16.21 7.04
CA ARG A 303 13.50 15.12 7.97
C ARG A 303 14.11 13.77 7.58
N LEU A 304 14.45 13.61 6.30
CA LEU A 304 15.10 12.41 5.74
C LEU A 304 16.62 12.57 5.65
N GLY A 305 17.18 13.65 6.21
CA GLY A 305 18.61 13.95 6.10
C GLY A 305 19.05 14.38 4.69
N LEU A 306 18.12 14.84 3.86
CA LEU A 306 18.37 15.25 2.47
C LEU A 306 18.16 16.76 2.31
N GLU A 307 18.81 17.33 1.29
CA GLU A 307 18.61 18.72 0.89
C GLU A 307 17.55 18.81 -0.21
N LYS A 308 16.70 19.84 -0.16
CA LYS A 308 15.77 20.12 -1.26
C LYS A 308 16.58 20.60 -2.47
N PRO A 309 16.43 20.00 -3.66
CA PRO A 309 17.14 20.48 -4.85
C PRO A 309 16.77 21.93 -5.18
N SER A 310 17.78 22.72 -5.54
CA SER A 310 17.61 24.08 -6.04
C SER A 310 16.94 24.13 -7.43
N SER A 311 16.96 23.02 -8.18
CA SER A 311 16.25 22.80 -9.45
C SER A 311 15.94 21.32 -9.65
N LYS A 312 14.86 20.97 -10.38
CA LYS A 312 14.56 19.57 -10.76
C LYS A 312 15.76 19.01 -11.53
N PRO A 313 16.33 17.85 -11.16
CA PRO A 313 17.36 17.20 -11.98
C PRO A 313 16.81 16.96 -13.39
N SER A 314 17.62 17.28 -14.39
CA SER A 314 17.34 17.06 -15.81
C SER A 314 17.23 15.58 -16.15
#